data_AF-A0AA96W257-F1
#
_entry.id   AF-A0AA96W257-F1
#
_cell.length_a   1.000
_cell.length_b   1.000
_cell.length_c   1.000
_cell.angle_alpha   90.00
_cell.angle_beta   90.00
_cell.angle_gamma   90.00
#
_symmetry.space_group_name_H-M   'P 1'
#
loop_
_entity.id
_entity.type
_entity.pdbx_description
1 polymer ?
#
loop_
_entity_poly.entity_id
_entity_poly.type
_entity_poly.pdbx_seq_one_letter_code
_entity_poly.pdbx_strand_id
1 'polypeptide(L)'
;MYGDYGYLTAEQVGVAARGLADLPIDRLLAYVEPGDVVEAGLCPPVWDEAQALKMTRFVYGQLVEYFGAAAREGHALLVWQL
;
A
#
# COMPACT_ATOMS: atom_id res chain seq x y z
N MET A 1 14.65 15.72 3.96
CA MET A 1 13.76 15.70 5.13
C MET A 1 13.90 14.32 5.76
N TYR A 2 14.15 14.24 7.08
CA TYR A 2 14.07 12.95 7.77
C TYR A 2 12.58 12.67 7.97
N GLY A 3 12.02 11.74 7.20
CA GLY A 3 10.61 11.38 7.23
C GLY A 3 10.21 10.75 8.57
N ASP A 4 8.96 10.97 8.97
CA ASP A 4 8.38 10.32 10.14
C ASP A 4 8.28 8.81 9.87
N TYR A 5 8.40 7.99 10.92
CA TYR A 5 8.33 6.54 10.81
C TYR A 5 7.25 5.96 11.70
N GLY A 6 6.34 5.21 11.08
CA GLY A 6 5.41 4.37 11.79
C GLY A 6 6.10 3.08 12.24
N TYR A 7 5.83 2.64 13.46
CA TYR A 7 6.23 1.32 13.94
C TYR A 7 5.00 0.43 14.11
N LEU A 8 5.03 -0.75 13.49
CA LEU A 8 4.02 -1.78 13.64
C LEU A 8 4.63 -2.97 14.38
N THR A 9 4.04 -3.34 15.51
CA THR A 9 4.34 -4.59 16.20
C THR A 9 3.99 -5.80 15.34
N ALA A 10 4.58 -6.97 15.61
CA ALA A 10 4.28 -8.20 14.87
C ALA A 10 2.77 -8.55 14.86
N GLU A 11 2.06 -8.30 15.96
CA GLU A 11 0.61 -8.49 16.05
C GLU A 11 -0.13 -7.54 15.09
N GLN A 12 0.24 -6.26 15.08
CA GLN A 12 -0.34 -5.27 14.17
C GLN A 12 -0.03 -5.61 12.70
N VAL A 13 1.16 -6.13 12.41
CA VAL A 13 1.53 -6.62 11.08
C VAL A 13 0.63 -7.79 10.67
N GLY A 14 0.32 -8.72 11.59
CA GLY A 14 -0.63 -9.80 11.33
C GLY A 14 -2.05 -9.30 11.00
N VAL A 15 -2.54 -8.33 11.76
CA VAL A 15 -3.84 -7.69 11.49
C VAL A 15 -3.84 -6.99 10.12
N ALA A 16 -2.78 -6.24 9.82
CA ALA A 16 -2.64 -5.52 8.55
C ALA A 16 -2.53 -6.47 7.35
N ALA A 17 -1.73 -7.54 7.47
CA ALA A 17 -1.57 -8.55 6.43
C ALA A 17 -2.91 -9.21 6.07
N ARG A 18 -3.72 -9.53 7.09
CA ARG A 18 -5.06 -10.08 6.87
C ARG A 18 -5.98 -9.07 6.20
N GLY A 19 -5.99 -7.82 6.66
CA GLY A 19 -6.80 -6.76 6.05
C GLY A 19 -6.46 -6.54 4.57
N LEU A 20 -5.16 -6.54 4.24
CA LEU A 20 -4.68 -6.40 2.86
C LEU A 20 -5.07 -7.59 1.98
N ALA A 21 -5.03 -8.82 2.52
CA ALA A 21 -5.44 -10.03 1.80
C ALA A 21 -6.96 -10.10 1.59
N ASP A 22 -7.75 -9.66 2.58
CA ASP A 22 -9.21 -9.68 2.54
C ASP A 22 -9.79 -8.56 1.64
N LEU A 23 -8.97 -7.57 1.25
CA LEU A 23 -9.36 -6.45 0.39
C LEU A 23 -8.56 -6.47 -0.94
N PRO A 24 -9.06 -7.15 -1.99
CA PRO A 24 -8.37 -7.19 -3.28
C PRO A 24 -8.27 -5.80 -3.92
N ILE A 25 -7.13 -5.47 -4.53
CA ILE A 25 -6.93 -4.18 -5.21
C ILE A 25 -7.95 -3.90 -6.31
N ASP A 26 -8.45 -4.95 -6.98
CA ASP A 26 -9.54 -4.82 -7.96
C ASP A 26 -10.82 -4.21 -7.36
N ARG A 27 -11.13 -4.53 -6.09
CA ARG A 27 -12.28 -3.97 -5.39
C ARG A 27 -12.07 -2.51 -5.03
N LEU A 28 -10.85 -2.12 -4.72
CA LEU A 28 -10.49 -0.73 -4.43
C LEU A 28 -10.54 0.12 -5.70
N LEU A 29 -9.94 -0.36 -6.79
CA LEU A 29 -9.87 0.36 -8.05
C LEU A 29 -11.22 0.46 -8.79
N ALA A 30 -12.19 -0.40 -8.46
CA ALA A 30 -13.54 -0.30 -9.02
C ALA A 30 -14.28 1.00 -8.68
N TYR A 31 -13.81 1.76 -7.70
CA TYR A 31 -14.42 3.01 -7.23
C TYR A 31 -13.50 4.23 -7.39
N VAL A 32 -12.39 4.09 -8.15
CA VAL A 32 -11.38 5.14 -8.31
C VAL A 32 -11.18 5.40 -9.79
N GLU A 33 -11.52 6.60 -10.24
CA GLU A 33 -11.17 7.04 -11.59
C GLU A 33 -9.71 7.54 -11.61
N PRO A 34 -8.97 7.37 -12.72
CA PRO A 34 -7.61 7.88 -12.84
C PRO A 34 -7.50 9.39 -12.50
N GLY A 35 -8.51 10.18 -12.89
CA GLY A 35 -8.58 11.61 -12.59
C GLY A 35 -8.62 11.93 -11.10
N ASP A 36 -9.28 11.10 -10.28
CA ASP A 36 -9.36 11.29 -8.82
C ASP A 36 -7.99 11.19 -8.16
N VAL A 37 -7.14 10.28 -8.66
CA VAL A 37 -5.77 10.06 -8.17
C VAL A 37 -4.90 11.28 -8.46
N VAL A 38 -5.06 11.87 -9.65
CA VAL A 38 -4.33 13.05 -10.09
C VAL A 38 -4.77 14.29 -9.31
N GLU A 39 -6.09 14.51 -9.16
CA GLU A 39 -6.64 15.64 -8.38
C GLU A 39 -6.24 15.59 -6.91
N ALA A 40 -6.15 14.39 -6.33
CA ALA A 40 -5.74 14.20 -4.95
C ALA A 40 -4.26 14.57 -4.69
N GLY A 41 -3.45 14.83 -5.74
CA GLY A 41 -2.07 15.27 -5.61
C GLY A 41 -1.18 14.25 -4.89
N LEU A 42 -1.49 12.96 -5.05
CA LEU A 42 -0.81 11.89 -4.33
C LEU A 42 0.65 11.76 -4.77
N CYS A 43 1.51 11.41 -3.81
CA CYS A 43 2.93 11.16 -4.08
C CYS A 43 3.12 9.78 -4.73
N PRO A 44 4.03 9.65 -5.72
CA PRO A 44 4.76 10.73 -6.38
C PRO A 44 3.90 11.44 -7.45
N PRO A 45 4.13 12.75 -7.70
CA PRO A 45 3.31 13.58 -8.60
C PRO A 45 3.50 13.28 -10.10
N VAL A 46 4.06 12.11 -10.45
CA VAL A 46 4.57 11.78 -11.79
C VAL A 46 3.64 10.89 -12.60
N TRP A 47 2.47 10.52 -12.09
CA TRP A 47 1.61 9.56 -12.79
C TRP A 47 0.80 10.23 -13.90
N ASP A 48 0.96 9.76 -15.14
CA ASP A 48 -0.11 9.87 -16.15
C ASP A 48 -1.24 8.88 -15.82
N GLU A 49 -2.46 9.18 -16.27
CA GLU A 49 -3.68 8.41 -15.93
C GLU A 49 -3.56 6.90 -16.22
N ALA A 50 -2.83 6.53 -17.28
CA ALA A 50 -2.66 5.14 -17.68
C ALA A 50 -1.64 4.39 -16.81
N GLN A 51 -0.61 5.07 -16.31
CA GLN A 51 0.41 4.48 -15.43
C GLN A 51 -0.04 4.43 -13.98
N ALA A 52 -0.87 5.37 -13.52
CA ALA A 52 -1.33 5.46 -12.13
C ALA A 52 -1.89 4.12 -11.64
N LEU A 53 -2.97 3.64 -12.27
CA LEU A 53 -3.67 2.42 -11.83
C LEU A 53 -2.82 1.15 -11.95
N LYS A 54 -1.99 1.06 -13.01
CA LYS A 54 -1.08 -0.08 -13.22
C LYS A 54 -0.01 -0.15 -12.14
N MET A 55 0.59 0.98 -11.80
CA MET A 55 1.59 1.08 -10.73
C MET A 55 0.96 0.82 -9.36
N THR A 56 -0.23 1.36 -9.09
CA THR A 56 -0.97 1.10 -7.85
C THR A 56 -1.20 -0.40 -7.66
N ARG A 57 -1.63 -1.11 -8.71
CA ARG A 57 -1.83 -2.56 -8.66
C ARG A 57 -0.53 -3.31 -8.35
N PHE A 58 0.56 -2.94 -9.01
CA PHE A 58 1.86 -3.58 -8.81
C PHE A 58 2.36 -3.38 -7.38
N VAL A 59 2.34 -2.15 -6.88
CA VAL A 59 2.78 -1.81 -5.52
C VAL A 59 1.89 -2.47 -4.47
N TYR A 60 0.57 -2.51 -4.68
CA TYR A 60 -0.34 -3.19 -3.76
C TYR A 60 -0.04 -4.68 -3.65
N GLY A 61 0.25 -5.34 -4.78
CA GLY A 61 0.65 -6.75 -4.77
C GLY A 61 1.91 -7.00 -3.94
N GLN A 62 2.92 -6.15 -4.09
CA GLN A 62 4.15 -6.22 -3.29
C GLN A 62 3.89 -5.98 -1.80
N LEU A 63 2.97 -5.07 -1.45
CA LEU A 63 2.59 -4.82 -0.06
C LEU A 63 1.91 -6.04 0.58
N VAL A 64 0.96 -6.67 -0.13
CA VAL A 64 0.30 -7.90 0.35
C VAL A 64 1.33 -9.00 0.60
N GLU A 65 2.25 -9.21 -0.34
CA GLU A 65 3.30 -10.23 -0.23
C GLU A 65 4.24 -9.92 0.95
N TYR A 66 4.71 -8.68 1.06
CA TYR A 66 5.66 -8.26 2.09
C TYR A 66 5.06 -8.37 3.51
N PHE A 67 3.86 -7.85 3.72
CA PHE A 67 3.16 -7.95 5.00
C PHE A 67 2.79 -9.40 5.33
N GLY A 68 2.39 -10.19 4.32
CA GLY A 68 2.09 -11.61 4.50
C GLY A 68 3.33 -12.41 4.94
N ALA A 69 4.48 -12.16 4.32
CA ALA A 69 5.75 -12.78 4.71
C ALA A 69 6.17 -12.36 6.12
N ALA A 70 6.12 -11.06 6.43
CA ALA A 70 6.46 -10.54 7.75
C ALA A 70 5.56 -11.10 8.85
N ALA A 71 4.24 -11.20 8.61
CA ALA A 71 3.30 -11.78 9.55
C ALA A 71 3.57 -13.28 9.80
N ARG A 72 3.87 -14.05 8.75
CA ARG A 72 4.20 -15.48 8.86
C ARG A 72 5.46 -15.72 9.68
N GLU A 73 6.43 -14.82 9.62
CA GLU A 73 7.70 -14.91 10.33
C GLU A 73 7.68 -14.20 11.70
N GLY A 74 6.58 -13.53 12.06
CA GLY A 74 6.44 -12.82 13.33
C GLY A 74 7.28 -11.54 13.42
N HIS A 75 7.56 -10.90 12.29
CA HIS A 75 8.36 -9.68 12.23
C HIS A 75 7.54 -8.42 12.48
N ALA A 76 8.09 -7.50 13.28
CA ALA A 76 7.64 -6.12 13.36
C ALA A 76 8.16 -5.31 12.16
N LEU A 77 7.46 -4.24 11.77
CA LEU A 77 7.81 -3.41 10.62
C LEU A 77 7.98 -1.94 10.99
N LEU A 78 8.96 -1.30 10.35
CA LEU A 78 9.10 0.16 10.32
C LEU A 78 8.61 0.66 8.95
N VAL A 79 7.72 1.64 8.96
CA VAL A 79 7.11 2.22 7.77
C VAL A 79 7.58 3.66 7.65
N TRP A 80 8.37 3.94 6.62
CA TRP A 80 8.77 5.31 6.31
C TRP A 80 7.64 6.04 5.61
N GLN A 81 7.27 7.22 6.12
CA GLN A 81 6.40 8.14 5.42
C GLN A 81 7.28 9.12 4.62
N LEU A 82 7.10 9.12 3.30
CA LEU A 82 7.82 9.96 2.35
C LEU A 82 7.15 11.34 2.21
#